data_AF-A0A943PWK6-F1
#
_entry.id   AF-A0A943PWK6-F1
#
_cell.length_a   1.000
_cell.length_b   1.000
_cell.length_c   1.000
_cell.angle_alpha   90.00
_cell.angle_beta   90.00
_cell.angle_gamma   90.00
#
_symmetry.space_group_name_H-M   'P 1'
#
loop_
_entity.id
_entity.type
_entity.pdbx_description
1 polymer ?
#
loop_
_entity_poly.entity_id
_entity_poly.type
_entity_poly.pdbx_seq_one_letter_code
_entity_poly.pdbx_strand_id
1 'polypeptide(L)'
;MKSPAKLFDEFKTVIYKNYGENPGKMLVHTGVLGWILSSLAQIAAVVFNDKISKEQKVFLIPQEMADAAANIISFYVVTNSVKALGSKLVKTGKLSTPKILKHLEKTGIPVKSKNGVKSPVGNWDFDITKLANFDDIAKEFKPFKNGVDVGASLIGSIISSNIITPVIRNEYAAKQQKNALAKMKAKQMNTLEAPRGISLAEYQSRAAMRYNSGNLKV
;
A
#
# COMPACT_ATOMS: atom_id res chain seq x y z
N MET A 1 26.33 11.35 30.21
CA MET A 1 26.03 10.25 29.26
C MET A 1 25.34 9.11 30.00
N LYS A 2 24.24 8.56 29.47
CA LYS A 2 23.59 7.38 30.09
C LYS A 2 24.47 6.15 29.91
N SER A 3 24.50 5.24 30.89
CA SER A 3 25.27 4.00 30.77
C SER A 3 24.64 3.07 29.71
N PRO A 4 25.45 2.22 29.05
CA PRO A 4 24.96 1.26 28.07
C PRO A 4 23.84 0.35 28.61
N ALA A 5 23.94 -0.09 29.87
CA ALA A 5 22.92 -0.90 30.53
C ALA A 5 21.58 -0.14 30.69
N LYS A 6 21.65 1.13 31.07
CA LYS A 6 20.45 1.98 31.24
C LYS A 6 19.78 2.29 29.89
N LEU A 7 20.58 2.47 28.82
CA LEU A 7 20.07 2.61 27.46
C LEU A 7 19.40 1.32 26.96
N PHE A 8 19.97 0.16 27.27
CA PHE A 8 19.39 -1.14 26.91
C PHE A 8 18.07 -1.43 27.64
N ASP A 9 17.97 -1.11 28.94
CA ASP A 9 16.73 -1.27 29.70
C ASP A 9 15.62 -0.31 29.24
N GLU A 10 15.97 0.94 28.93
CA GLU A 10 15.04 1.90 28.34
C GLU A 10 14.55 1.41 26.97
N PHE A 11 15.45 0.89 26.13
CA PHE A 11 15.09 0.30 24.84
C PHE A 11 14.14 -0.90 24.98
N LYS A 12 14.47 -1.88 25.85
CA LYS A 12 13.59 -3.04 26.12
C LYS A 12 12.20 -2.59 26.57
N THR A 13 12.13 -1.57 27.44
CA THR A 13 10.85 -1.03 27.93
C THR A 13 10.05 -0.39 26.79
N VAL A 14 10.70 0.34 25.89
CA VAL A 14 10.06 0.92 24.71
C VAL A 14 9.55 -0.18 23.77
N ILE A 15 10.34 -1.22 23.52
CA ILE A 15 9.95 -2.37 22.70
C ILE A 15 8.76 -3.09 23.33
N TYR A 16 8.80 -3.40 24.62
CA TYR A 16 7.72 -4.09 25.31
C TYR A 16 6.41 -3.30 25.25
N LYS A 17 6.43 -2.01 25.60
CA LYS A 17 5.22 -1.17 25.59
C LYS A 17 4.65 -0.94 24.19
N ASN A 18 5.50 -0.80 23.17
CA ASN A 18 5.01 -0.51 21.81
C ASN A 18 4.68 -1.77 20.99
N TYR A 19 5.35 -2.88 21.26
CA TYR A 19 5.34 -4.06 20.40
C TYR A 19 4.93 -5.34 21.13
N GLY A 20 5.25 -5.47 22.43
CA GLY A 20 4.79 -6.60 23.26
C GLY A 20 3.29 -6.55 23.56
N GLU A 21 2.76 -5.37 23.90
CA GLU A 21 1.33 -5.19 24.18
C GLU A 21 0.48 -5.10 22.90
N ASN A 22 1.09 -4.81 21.75
CA ASN A 22 0.42 -4.66 20.46
C ASN A 22 1.23 -5.35 19.33
N PRO A 23 1.24 -6.69 19.28
CA PRO A 23 2.03 -7.44 18.31
C PRO A 23 1.65 -7.14 16.86
N GLY A 24 0.39 -6.76 16.59
CA GLY A 24 -0.01 -6.29 15.26
C GLY A 24 0.68 -5.00 14.83
N LYS A 25 0.98 -4.08 15.76
CA LYS A 25 1.75 -2.86 15.46
C LYS A 25 3.22 -3.17 15.17
N MET A 26 3.79 -4.14 15.88
CA MET A 26 5.13 -4.65 15.62
C MET A 26 5.24 -5.18 14.19
N LEU A 27 4.32 -6.06 13.80
CA LEU A 27 4.28 -6.65 12.46
C LEU A 27 4.24 -5.57 11.36
N VAL A 28 3.45 -4.53 11.57
CA VAL A 28 3.35 -3.43 10.60
C VAL A 28 4.68 -2.67 10.51
N HIS A 29 5.27 -2.30 11.64
CA HIS A 29 6.48 -1.49 11.64
C HIS A 29 7.71 -2.26 11.12
N THR A 30 7.85 -3.54 11.44
CA THR A 30 8.95 -4.36 10.93
C THR A 30 8.82 -4.60 9.43
N GLY A 31 7.60 -4.78 8.91
CA GLY A 31 7.34 -4.82 7.47
C GLY A 31 7.76 -3.53 6.76
N VAL A 32 7.36 -2.36 7.30
CA VAL A 32 7.75 -1.04 6.77
C VAL A 32 9.27 -0.85 6.75
N LEU A 33 9.95 -1.17 7.84
CA LEU A 33 11.42 -1.12 7.89
C LEU A 33 12.05 -2.02 6.83
N GLY A 34 11.51 -3.22 6.61
CA GLY A 34 11.95 -4.14 5.56
C GLY A 34 11.88 -3.50 4.16
N TRP A 35 10.78 -2.84 3.82
CA TRP A 35 10.67 -2.15 2.52
C TRP A 35 11.61 -0.96 2.37
N ILE A 36 11.82 -0.17 3.44
CA ILE A 36 12.76 0.95 3.41
C ILE A 36 14.18 0.43 3.13
N LEU A 37 14.62 -0.59 3.86
CA LEU A 37 15.95 -1.17 3.69
C LEU A 37 16.11 -1.81 2.30
N SER A 38 15.06 -2.50 1.81
CA SER A 38 15.04 -3.09 0.47
C SER A 38 15.18 -2.03 -0.63
N SER A 39 14.41 -0.94 -0.56
CA SER A 39 14.47 0.17 -1.51
C SER A 39 15.84 0.87 -1.47
N LEU A 40 16.39 1.10 -0.28
CA LEU A 40 17.73 1.66 -0.14
C LEU A 40 18.80 0.79 -0.80
N ALA A 41 18.71 -0.53 -0.63
CA ALA A 41 19.62 -1.47 -1.28
C ALA A 41 19.48 -1.44 -2.81
N GLN A 42 18.24 -1.39 -3.34
CA GLN A 42 17.97 -1.30 -4.77
C GLN A 42 18.47 0.03 -5.36
N ILE A 43 18.23 1.15 -4.69
CA ILE A 43 18.74 2.47 -5.10
C ILE A 43 20.27 2.47 -5.08
N ALA A 44 20.90 1.96 -4.02
CA ALA A 44 22.36 1.85 -3.96
C ALA A 44 22.90 1.01 -5.11
N ALA A 45 22.28 -0.14 -5.41
CA ALA A 45 22.67 -0.98 -6.54
C ALA A 45 22.54 -0.22 -7.87
N VAL A 46 21.49 0.57 -8.08
CA VAL A 46 21.34 1.41 -9.29
C VAL A 46 22.42 2.50 -9.35
N VAL A 47 22.72 3.16 -8.23
CA VAL A 47 23.71 4.24 -8.15
C VAL A 47 25.11 3.73 -8.46
N PHE A 48 25.54 2.62 -7.85
CA PHE A 48 26.89 2.07 -7.97
C PHE A 48 27.09 1.15 -9.18
N ASN A 49 26.05 0.87 -9.97
CA ASN A 49 26.19 0.07 -11.18
C ASN A 49 26.62 0.94 -12.36
N ASP A 50 27.85 0.70 -12.84
CA ASP A 50 28.44 1.42 -13.98
C ASP A 50 27.85 0.98 -15.33
N LYS A 51 27.16 -0.16 -15.38
CA LYS A 51 26.46 -0.64 -16.59
C LYS A 51 25.15 0.11 -16.87
N ILE A 52 24.63 0.84 -15.88
CA ILE A 52 23.42 1.65 -16.02
C ILE A 52 23.86 3.07 -16.38
N SER A 53 23.35 3.61 -17.50
CA SER A 53 23.72 4.95 -17.93
C SER A 53 23.18 6.02 -16.97
N LYS A 54 23.80 7.20 -16.94
CA LYS A 54 23.33 8.33 -16.10
C LYS A 54 21.88 8.69 -16.41
N GLU A 55 21.50 8.62 -17.68
CA GLU A 55 20.13 8.87 -18.15
C GLU A 55 19.16 7.84 -17.59
N GLN A 56 19.53 6.55 -17.56
CA GLN A 56 18.70 5.49 -16.99
C GLN A 56 18.54 5.65 -15.46
N LYS A 57 19.61 6.04 -14.74
CA LYS A 57 19.56 6.26 -13.29
C LYS A 57 18.52 7.31 -12.88
N VAL A 58 18.37 8.38 -13.66
CA VAL A 58 17.38 9.45 -13.42
C VAL A 58 15.94 8.93 -13.51
N PHE A 59 15.69 7.83 -14.21
CA PHE A 59 14.36 7.19 -14.26
C PHE A 59 14.19 6.07 -13.24
N LEU A 60 15.22 5.28 -13.00
CA LEU A 60 15.16 4.11 -12.12
C LEU A 60 15.08 4.51 -10.65
N ILE A 61 15.90 5.48 -10.19
CA ILE A 61 15.93 5.87 -8.77
C ILE A 61 14.54 6.38 -8.30
N PRO A 62 13.86 7.31 -9.01
CA PRO A 62 12.51 7.71 -8.62
C PRO A 62 11.47 6.59 -8.70
N GLN A 63 11.69 5.58 -9.55
CA GLN A 63 10.79 4.41 -9.61
C GLN A 63 10.94 3.51 -8.38
N GLU A 64 12.17 3.22 -7.95
CA GLU A 64 12.41 2.42 -6.74
C GLU A 64 11.92 3.14 -5.47
N MET A 65 12.02 4.48 -5.44
CA MET A 65 11.43 5.28 -4.37
C MET A 65 9.90 5.25 -4.40
N ALA A 66 9.30 5.37 -5.59
CA ALA A 66 7.84 5.32 -5.75
C ALA A 66 7.27 3.94 -5.41
N ASP A 67 7.97 2.86 -5.76
CA ASP A 67 7.58 1.48 -5.42
C ASP A 67 7.61 1.27 -3.90
N ALA A 68 8.66 1.75 -3.22
CA ALA A 68 8.74 1.70 -1.78
C ALA A 68 7.62 2.51 -1.10
N ALA A 69 7.37 3.73 -1.59
CA ALA A 69 6.30 4.57 -1.08
C ALA A 69 4.93 3.92 -1.27
N ALA A 70 4.65 3.34 -2.45
CA ALA A 70 3.42 2.64 -2.73
C ALA A 70 3.23 1.46 -1.78
N ASN A 71 4.26 0.62 -1.58
CA ASN A 71 4.22 -0.49 -0.64
C ASN A 71 3.93 -0.02 0.79
N ILE A 72 4.69 0.95 1.29
CA ILE A 72 4.57 1.43 2.67
C ILE A 72 3.18 2.04 2.92
N ILE A 73 2.72 2.91 2.02
CA ILE A 73 1.43 3.61 2.17
C ILE A 73 0.28 2.61 2.05
N SER A 74 0.28 1.80 0.99
CA SER A 74 -0.73 0.76 0.76
C SER A 74 -0.81 -0.15 1.98
N PHE A 75 0.33 -0.63 2.46
CA PHE A 75 0.37 -1.56 3.57
C PHE A 75 -0.13 -0.93 4.85
N TYR A 76 0.30 0.29 5.18
CA TYR A 76 -0.15 0.94 6.41
C TYR A 76 -1.67 1.21 6.37
N VAL A 77 -2.18 1.74 5.25
CA VAL A 77 -3.59 2.08 5.10
C VAL A 77 -4.47 0.83 5.14
N VAL A 78 -4.15 -0.17 4.32
CA VAL A 78 -4.98 -1.37 4.15
C VAL A 78 -4.91 -2.22 5.41
N THR A 79 -3.71 -2.45 5.94
CA THR A 79 -3.52 -3.29 7.15
C THR A 79 -4.22 -2.70 8.35
N ASN A 80 -4.10 -1.38 8.57
CA ASN A 80 -4.79 -0.73 9.69
C ASN A 80 -6.31 -0.68 9.48
N SER A 81 -6.79 -0.55 8.24
CA SER A 81 -8.23 -0.58 7.95
C SER A 81 -8.83 -1.95 8.27
N VAL A 82 -8.20 -3.03 7.80
CA VAL A 82 -8.65 -4.40 8.09
C VAL A 82 -8.54 -4.71 9.58
N LYS A 83 -7.45 -4.30 10.23
CA LYS A 83 -7.31 -4.39 11.70
C LYS A 83 -8.41 -3.64 12.44
N ALA A 84 -8.74 -2.41 12.03
CA ALA A 84 -9.78 -1.62 12.66
C ALA A 84 -11.15 -2.30 12.55
N LEU A 85 -11.45 -2.90 11.39
CA LEU A 85 -12.65 -3.71 11.20
C LEU A 85 -12.66 -4.94 12.12
N GLY A 86 -11.58 -5.74 12.13
CA GLY A 86 -11.44 -6.90 13.02
C GLY A 86 -11.61 -6.54 14.49
N SER A 87 -10.92 -5.48 14.94
CA SER A 87 -11.07 -4.95 16.30
C SER A 87 -12.49 -4.50 16.59
N LYS A 88 -13.19 -3.86 15.63
CA LYS A 88 -14.57 -3.42 15.81
C LYS A 88 -15.53 -4.61 15.90
N LEU A 89 -15.31 -5.66 15.11
CA LEU A 89 -16.08 -6.91 15.21
C LEU A 89 -15.95 -7.55 16.59
N VAL A 90 -14.74 -7.52 17.17
CA VAL A 90 -14.52 -8.04 18.54
C VAL A 90 -15.17 -7.17 19.60
N LYS A 91 -14.98 -5.84 19.53
CA LYS A 91 -15.56 -4.88 20.48
C LYS A 91 -17.09 -4.92 20.51
N THR A 92 -17.71 -5.06 19.35
CA THR A 92 -19.17 -5.15 19.21
C THR A 92 -19.71 -6.53 19.60
N GLY A 93 -18.84 -7.52 19.84
CA GLY A 93 -19.24 -8.89 20.09
C GLY A 93 -19.77 -9.64 18.87
N LYS A 94 -19.72 -9.04 17.67
CA LYS A 94 -19.99 -9.75 16.40
C LYS A 94 -19.04 -10.92 16.19
N LEU A 95 -17.79 -10.76 16.62
CA LEU A 95 -16.80 -11.81 16.71
C LEU A 95 -16.40 -11.97 18.17
N SER A 96 -16.73 -13.10 18.80
CA SER A 96 -16.50 -13.27 20.23
C SER A 96 -16.30 -14.74 20.58
N THR A 97 -15.79 -15.01 21.78
CA THR A 97 -15.64 -16.38 22.28
C THR A 97 -16.85 -16.75 23.16
N PRO A 98 -17.16 -18.05 23.30
CA PRO A 98 -18.23 -18.49 24.21
C PRO A 98 -18.06 -18.02 25.65
N LYS A 99 -16.81 -17.88 26.13
CA LYS A 99 -16.52 -17.37 27.48
C LYS A 99 -16.94 -15.91 27.64
N ILE A 100 -16.60 -15.06 26.67
CA ILE A 100 -16.98 -13.63 26.68
C ILE A 100 -18.50 -13.50 26.62
N LEU A 101 -19.16 -14.24 25.72
CA LEU A 101 -20.62 -14.20 25.59
C LEU A 101 -21.33 -14.67 26.88
N LYS A 102 -20.89 -15.76 27.49
CA LYS A 102 -21.42 -16.24 28.77
C LYS A 102 -21.23 -15.22 29.90
N HIS A 103 -20.13 -14.50 29.92
CA HIS A 103 -19.91 -13.44 30.91
C HIS A 103 -20.91 -12.29 30.72
N LEU A 104 -21.13 -11.85 29.48
CA LEU A 104 -22.13 -10.81 29.16
C LEU A 104 -23.55 -11.23 29.59
N GLU A 105 -23.95 -12.48 29.33
CA GLU A 105 -25.24 -13.01 29.79
C GLU A 105 -25.36 -12.98 31.31
N LYS A 106 -24.30 -13.41 32.04
CA LYS A 106 -24.28 -13.41 33.51
C LYS A 106 -24.40 -12.01 34.10
N THR A 107 -23.92 -10.99 33.39
CA THR A 107 -24.01 -9.58 33.83
C THR A 107 -25.30 -8.91 33.37
N GLY A 108 -26.28 -9.68 32.90
CA GLY A 108 -27.60 -9.20 32.50
C GLY A 108 -27.65 -8.58 31.10
N ILE A 109 -26.58 -8.68 30.30
CA ILE A 109 -26.58 -8.20 28.92
C ILE A 109 -27.11 -9.32 28.03
N PRO A 110 -28.28 -9.14 27.38
CA PRO A 110 -28.81 -10.17 26.49
C PRO A 110 -27.88 -10.32 25.29
N VAL A 111 -27.39 -11.53 25.02
CA VAL A 111 -26.55 -11.81 23.84
C VAL A 111 -27.37 -12.24 22.62
N LYS A 112 -28.63 -12.65 22.83
CA LYS A 112 -29.59 -13.00 21.77
C LYS A 112 -30.89 -12.24 22.00
N SER A 113 -31.46 -11.70 20.94
CA SER A 113 -32.77 -11.07 21.00
C SER A 113 -33.85 -12.14 21.23
N LYS A 114 -34.63 -12.01 22.30
CA LYS A 114 -35.72 -12.94 22.63
C LYS A 114 -36.83 -12.18 23.34
N ASN A 115 -38.09 -12.56 23.10
CA ASN A 115 -39.27 -12.00 23.77
C ASN A 115 -39.34 -10.46 23.75
N GLY A 116 -39.08 -9.83 22.61
CA GLY A 116 -39.13 -8.37 22.45
C GLY A 116 -37.92 -7.60 22.99
N VAL A 117 -37.05 -8.24 23.78
CA VAL A 117 -35.79 -7.64 24.25
C VAL A 117 -34.73 -7.77 23.16
N LYS A 118 -34.26 -6.65 22.62
CA LYS A 118 -33.18 -6.62 21.62
C LYS A 118 -31.82 -6.77 22.31
N SER A 119 -31.00 -7.70 21.81
CA SER A 119 -29.60 -7.82 22.19
C SER A 119 -28.80 -6.61 21.65
N PRO A 120 -28.04 -5.88 22.48
CA PRO A 120 -27.08 -4.90 22.00
C PRO A 120 -25.83 -5.56 21.42
N VAL A 121 -25.54 -6.82 21.78
CA VAL A 121 -24.39 -7.57 21.28
C VAL A 121 -24.54 -7.80 19.79
N GLY A 122 -23.50 -7.45 19.05
CA GLY A 122 -23.47 -7.51 17.60
C GLY A 122 -23.91 -6.21 16.92
N ASN A 123 -24.40 -5.20 17.65
CA ASN A 123 -24.65 -3.87 17.09
C ASN A 123 -23.31 -3.10 16.94
N TRP A 124 -23.15 -2.34 15.86
CA TRP A 124 -21.94 -1.57 15.58
C TRP A 124 -21.66 -0.44 16.59
N ASP A 125 -22.68 0.02 17.31
CA ASP A 125 -22.58 1.04 18.35
C ASP A 125 -22.28 0.47 19.75
N PHE A 126 -22.43 -0.85 19.90
CA PHE A 126 -22.11 -1.53 21.16
C PHE A 126 -20.61 -1.76 21.29
N ASP A 127 -20.07 -1.55 22.49
CA ASP A 127 -18.65 -1.74 22.78
C ASP A 127 -18.46 -2.39 24.15
N ILE A 128 -18.07 -3.67 24.14
CA ILE A 128 -17.78 -4.47 25.34
C ILE A 128 -16.73 -3.78 26.23
N THR A 129 -15.81 -3.02 25.64
CA THR A 129 -14.72 -2.35 26.38
C THR A 129 -15.19 -1.12 27.16
N LYS A 130 -16.41 -0.65 26.91
CA LYS A 130 -17.00 0.50 27.61
C LYS A 130 -17.94 0.09 28.75
N LEU A 131 -18.09 -1.22 29.00
CA LEU A 131 -18.91 -1.72 30.10
C LEU A 131 -18.21 -1.49 31.44
N ALA A 132 -18.98 -1.14 32.48
CA ALA A 132 -18.44 -0.89 33.82
C ALA A 132 -17.71 -2.11 34.41
N ASN A 133 -18.14 -3.32 34.04
CA ASN A 133 -17.57 -4.60 34.48
C ASN A 133 -16.55 -5.19 33.48
N PHE A 134 -16.01 -4.38 32.56
CA PHE A 134 -15.07 -4.89 31.55
C PHE A 134 -13.82 -5.53 32.18
N ASP A 135 -13.35 -5.02 33.32
CA ASP A 135 -12.15 -5.52 33.98
C ASP A 135 -12.26 -7.00 34.38
N ASP A 136 -13.47 -7.49 34.65
CA ASP A 136 -13.74 -8.88 35.00
C ASP A 136 -13.45 -9.85 33.84
N ILE A 137 -13.62 -9.39 32.59
CA ILE A 137 -13.42 -10.20 31.38
C ILE A 137 -12.17 -9.77 30.59
N ALA A 138 -11.50 -8.69 31.00
CA ALA A 138 -10.36 -8.11 30.28
C ALA A 138 -9.23 -9.11 30.02
N LYS A 139 -8.98 -10.03 30.96
CA LYS A 139 -7.92 -11.06 30.84
C LYS A 139 -8.20 -12.09 29.74
N GLU A 140 -9.47 -12.34 29.40
CA GLU A 140 -9.87 -13.24 28.31
C GLU A 140 -10.11 -12.44 27.01
N PHE A 141 -10.66 -11.23 27.13
CA PHE A 141 -10.96 -10.37 25.98
C PHE A 141 -9.71 -9.81 25.30
N LYS A 142 -8.74 -9.28 26.05
CA LYS A 142 -7.55 -8.63 25.48
C LYS A 142 -6.71 -9.60 24.63
N PRO A 143 -6.37 -10.83 25.09
CA PRO A 143 -5.64 -11.78 24.26
C PRO A 143 -6.39 -12.20 23.01
N PHE A 144 -7.70 -12.46 23.12
CA PHE A 144 -8.52 -12.81 21.96
C PHE A 144 -8.54 -11.68 20.91
N LYS A 145 -8.80 -10.45 21.36
CA LYS A 145 -8.74 -9.27 20.50
C LYS A 145 -7.37 -9.11 19.86
N ASN A 146 -6.30 -9.27 20.62
CA ASN A 146 -4.93 -9.16 20.09
C ASN A 146 -4.65 -10.22 19.02
N GLY A 147 -5.13 -11.45 19.20
CA GLY A 147 -5.04 -12.51 18.19
C GLY A 147 -5.81 -12.15 16.91
N VAL A 148 -7.03 -11.64 17.05
CA VAL A 148 -7.82 -11.15 15.89
C VAL A 148 -7.12 -9.98 15.21
N ASP A 149 -6.59 -9.02 15.96
CA ASP A 149 -5.84 -7.87 15.41
C ASP A 149 -4.63 -8.37 14.60
N VAL A 150 -3.88 -9.36 15.09
CA VAL A 150 -2.75 -9.96 14.35
C VAL A 150 -3.24 -10.66 13.08
N GLY A 151 -4.27 -11.50 13.16
CA GLY A 151 -4.81 -12.21 11.99
C GLY A 151 -5.37 -11.25 10.93
N ALA A 152 -6.12 -10.23 11.36
CA ALA A 152 -6.63 -9.17 10.49
C ALA A 152 -5.49 -8.36 9.86
N SER A 153 -4.44 -8.05 10.61
CA SER A 153 -3.27 -7.40 10.06
C SER A 153 -2.54 -8.26 9.03
N LEU A 154 -2.41 -9.56 9.26
CA LEU A 154 -1.83 -10.48 8.27
C LEU A 154 -2.67 -10.51 6.98
N ILE A 155 -3.99 -10.62 7.08
CA ILE A 155 -4.87 -10.59 5.90
C ILE A 155 -4.73 -9.26 5.15
N GLY A 156 -4.77 -8.14 5.86
CA GLY A 156 -4.58 -6.81 5.26
C GLY A 156 -3.23 -6.68 4.56
N SER A 157 -2.17 -7.25 5.15
CA SER A 157 -0.83 -7.25 4.54
C SER A 157 -0.76 -8.00 3.21
N ILE A 158 -1.42 -9.16 3.13
CA ILE A 158 -1.46 -9.99 1.92
C ILE A 158 -2.21 -9.26 0.81
N ILE A 159 -3.36 -8.67 1.12
CA ILE A 159 -4.15 -7.89 0.17
C ILE A 159 -3.34 -6.68 -0.33
N SER A 160 -2.73 -5.95 0.59
CA SER A 160 -1.92 -4.79 0.24
C SER A 160 -0.78 -5.14 -0.70
N SER A 161 0.05 -6.11 -0.30
CA SER A 161 1.32 -6.40 -0.98
C SER A 161 1.11 -7.11 -2.32
N ASN A 162 0.09 -7.95 -2.44
CA ASN A 162 -0.10 -8.80 -3.63
C ASN A 162 -1.18 -8.30 -4.59
N ILE A 163 -2.05 -7.39 -4.16
CA ILE A 163 -3.17 -6.89 -4.99
C ILE A 163 -3.02 -5.38 -5.20
N ILE A 164 -3.02 -4.61 -4.12
CA ILE A 164 -3.13 -3.15 -4.22
C ILE A 164 -1.81 -2.53 -4.70
N THR A 165 -0.68 -2.93 -4.14
CA THR A 165 0.63 -2.38 -4.56
C THR A 165 0.90 -2.66 -6.04
N PRO A 166 0.74 -3.89 -6.58
CA PRO A 166 0.95 -4.13 -8.02
C PRO A 166 0.06 -3.25 -8.91
N VAL A 167 -1.20 -3.01 -8.54
CA VAL A 167 -2.09 -2.11 -9.28
C VAL A 167 -1.53 -0.68 -9.30
N ILE A 168 -1.17 -0.13 -8.13
CA ILE A 168 -0.61 1.21 -8.01
C ILE A 168 0.71 1.33 -8.80
N ARG A 169 1.59 0.33 -8.67
CA ARG A 169 2.87 0.29 -9.37
C ARG A 169 2.68 0.26 -10.89
N ASN A 170 1.75 -0.56 -11.38
CA ASN A 170 1.47 -0.67 -12.81
C ASN A 170 0.90 0.64 -13.38
N GLU A 171 -0.01 1.28 -12.66
CA GLU A 171 -0.57 2.58 -13.07
C GLU A 171 0.52 3.66 -13.10
N TYR A 172 1.38 3.72 -12.07
CA TYR A 172 2.50 4.64 -12.02
C TYR A 172 3.50 4.41 -13.17
N ALA A 173 3.88 3.15 -13.42
CA ALA A 173 4.77 2.77 -14.51
C ALA A 173 4.19 3.14 -15.87
N ALA A 174 2.91 2.88 -16.10
CA ALA A 174 2.20 3.24 -17.34
C ALA A 174 2.20 4.75 -17.57
N LYS A 175 1.97 5.55 -16.52
CA LYS A 175 2.02 7.01 -16.61
C LYS A 175 3.43 7.51 -16.95
N GLN A 176 4.46 6.95 -16.32
CA GLN A 176 5.85 7.31 -16.59
C GLN A 176 6.28 6.92 -18.00
N GLN A 177 5.88 5.74 -18.47
CA GLN A 177 6.12 5.30 -19.84
C GLN A 177 5.45 6.22 -20.87
N LYS A 178 4.18 6.60 -20.63
CA LYS A 178 3.46 7.55 -21.50
C LYS A 178 4.16 8.90 -21.56
N ASN A 179 4.62 9.42 -20.42
CA ASN A 179 5.36 10.67 -20.35
C ASN A 179 6.70 10.59 -21.08
N ALA A 180 7.44 9.48 -20.94
CA ALA A 180 8.69 9.27 -21.65
C ALA A 180 8.47 9.20 -23.17
N LEU A 181 7.49 8.44 -23.64
CA LEU A 181 7.12 8.36 -25.06
C LEU A 181 6.70 9.72 -25.63
N ALA A 182 5.93 10.52 -24.88
CA ALA A 182 5.54 11.87 -25.29
C ALA A 182 6.75 12.79 -25.45
N LYS A 183 7.71 12.75 -24.52
CA LYS A 183 8.96 13.52 -24.63
C LYS A 183 9.82 13.08 -25.81
N MET A 184 9.90 11.78 -26.09
CA MET A 184 10.62 11.26 -27.25
C MET A 184 9.98 11.69 -28.57
N LYS A 185 8.65 11.62 -28.68
CA LYS A 185 7.90 12.11 -29.86
C LYS A 185 8.08 13.62 -30.06
N ALA A 186 7.98 14.41 -28.98
CA ALA A 186 8.21 15.86 -29.05
C ALA A 186 9.64 16.20 -29.47
N LYS A 187 10.64 15.47 -28.96
CA LYS A 187 12.04 15.64 -29.38
C LYS A 187 12.22 15.27 -30.86
N GLN A 188 11.63 14.18 -31.32
CA GLN A 188 11.64 13.78 -32.74
C GLN A 188 11.05 14.87 -33.63
N MET A 189 9.89 15.44 -33.27
CA MET A 189 9.27 16.53 -34.03
C MET A 189 10.15 17.79 -34.09
N ASN A 190 10.84 18.12 -32.99
CA ASN A 190 11.74 19.28 -32.95
C ASN A 190 13.08 19.04 -33.69
N THR A 191 13.46 17.78 -33.93
CA THR A 191 14.65 17.41 -34.72
C THR A 191 14.34 17.10 -36.18
N LEU A 192 13.07 17.12 -36.59
CA LEU A 192 12.73 17.16 -38.01
C LEU A 192 13.10 18.55 -38.52
N GLU A 193 14.26 18.67 -39.18
CA GLU A 193 14.48 19.82 -40.05
C GLU A 193 13.35 19.84 -41.09
N ALA A 194 12.71 21.00 -41.27
CA ALA A 194 11.84 21.20 -42.44
C ALA A 194 12.61 20.73 -43.67
N PRO A 195 12.03 19.89 -44.55
CA PRO A 195 12.77 19.24 -45.63
C PRO A 195 13.54 20.30 -46.39
N ARG A 196 14.89 20.27 -46.29
CA ARG A 196 15.73 21.18 -47.04
C ARG A 196 15.59 20.80 -48.50
N GLY A 197 14.99 21.69 -49.28
CA GLY A 197 15.32 21.82 -50.69
C GLY A 197 14.30 21.37 -51.73
N ILE A 198 12.99 21.43 -51.44
CA ILE A 198 12.00 21.62 -52.52
C ILE A 198 10.76 22.30 -51.95
N SER A 199 10.36 23.41 -52.56
CA SER A 199 9.11 24.09 -52.21
C SER A 199 7.91 23.16 -52.51
N LEU A 200 6.78 23.38 -51.83
CA LEU A 200 5.54 22.61 -52.11
C LEU A 200 5.15 22.68 -53.60
N ALA A 201 5.38 23.84 -54.22
CA ALA A 201 5.18 24.04 -55.65
C ALA A 201 6.09 23.15 -56.50
N GLU A 202 7.36 23.01 -56.12
CA GLU A 202 8.32 22.15 -56.81
C GLU A 202 7.99 20.66 -56.65
N TYR A 203 7.48 20.26 -55.48
CA TYR A 203 6.99 18.90 -55.25
C TYR A 203 5.77 18.58 -56.14
N GLN A 204 4.79 19.49 -56.18
CA GLN A 204 3.59 19.35 -57.01
C GLN A 204 3.92 19.32 -58.51
N SER A 205 4.87 20.16 -58.95
CA SER A 205 5.38 20.17 -60.33
C SER A 205 6.03 18.84 -60.72
N ARG A 206 6.90 18.28 -59.87
CA ARG A 206 7.55 16.98 -60.13
C ARG A 206 6.56 15.81 -60.11
N ALA A 207 5.56 15.86 -59.24
CA ALA A 207 4.48 14.86 -59.21
C ALA A 207 3.64 14.92 -60.51
N ALA A 208 3.27 16.12 -60.96
CA ALA A 208 2.55 16.31 -62.22
C ALA A 208 3.36 15.84 -63.43
N MET A 209 4.68 16.12 -63.48
CA MET A 209 5.56 15.64 -64.53
C MET A 209 5.67 14.11 -64.56
N ARG A 210 5.69 13.44 -63.40
CA ARG A 210 5.68 11.96 -63.33
C ARG A 210 4.41 11.33 -63.91
N TYR A 211 3.27 12.00 -63.77
CA TYR A 211 2.01 11.54 -64.35
C TYR A 211 1.86 11.91 -65.83
N ASN A 212 2.56 12.95 -66.30
CA ASN A 212 2.51 13.39 -67.70
C ASN A 212 3.55 12.69 -68.61
N SER A 213 4.56 12.02 -68.05
CA SER A 213 5.56 11.25 -68.82
C SER A 213 5.12 9.83 -69.17
N GLY A 214 3.94 9.40 -68.73
CA GLY A 214 3.34 8.14 -69.15
C GLY A 214 2.66 8.31 -70.51
N ASN A 215 3.41 8.16 -71.61
CA ASN A 215 2.80 7.86 -72.90
C ASN A 215 1.96 6.58 -72.74
N LEU A 216 0.65 6.75 -72.57
CA LEU A 216 -0.34 5.72 -72.86
C LEU A 216 -0.15 5.36 -74.34
N LYS A 217 0.60 4.27 -74.59
CA LYS A 217 0.48 3.55 -75.85
C LYS A 217 -0.91 2.93 -75.87
N VAL A 218 -1.81 3.54 -76.64
CA VAL A 218 -3.02 2.89 -77.15
C VAL A 218 -2.61 1.91 -78.24
#